data_AF-A0A9W7WQI6-F1
#
_entry.id   AF-A0A9W7WQI6-F1
#
_cell.length_a   1.000
_cell.length_b   1.000
_cell.length_c   1.000
_cell.angle_alpha   90.00
_cell.angle_beta   90.00
_cell.angle_gamma   90.00
#
_symmetry.space_group_name_H-M   'P 1'
#
loop_
_entity.id
_entity.type
_entity.pdbx_description
1 polymer ?
#
loop_
_entity_poly.entity_id
_entity_poly.type
_entity_poly.pdbx_seq_one_letter_code
_entity_poly.pdbx_strand_id
1 'polypeptide(L)'
;MAMVVNQWQENISADPGSQLQICSQEPGGTPGTPSGSTPGNDALSGDKIPNVDCMVCGDKSSGKHYGQFTCEGCKSFFKRSVRRNLSYTCRGNRDCPIDQHHRNQCQYCRLKKCLKVGMRREAVQRGRMSNSQTSPGQYLSNGGDPYNGQPYLSGFISLLLRAEPYPTSRYGAQCMQSNNLMGIENICELAARLLFSAVEWAKNIPFFPDLQLMDQVALLRMSWSELFVLNAAQCSMPLHVAPLLAAAGLHASPMSAERVVAFMDHIRVFQEQVEKLKALQVDTAEYSCLKSIVLFTSDAMGLSDVAHVESIQEKSQCALEEYVRNQYPNQPNRFGRLLLRLPSLRIVSSPVIEQLFFVRLVGKTPIETLLRDMLLSGSSYNWPYMPVQRDRPISLHYNENGP
;
A
#
# COMPACT_ATOMS: atom_id res chain seq x y z
N MET A 1 -19.82 -5.41 33.52
CA MET A 1 -18.91 -6.33 34.22
C MET A 1 -17.49 -5.88 33.91
N ALA A 2 -16.77 -5.38 34.92
CA ALA A 2 -15.44 -4.82 34.76
C ALA A 2 -14.40 -5.92 34.49
N MET A 3 -13.51 -5.73 33.52
CA MET A 3 -12.34 -6.58 33.32
C MET A 3 -11.17 -6.04 34.14
N VAL A 4 -10.57 -6.91 34.94
CA VAL A 4 -9.29 -6.69 35.62
C VAL A 4 -8.17 -6.88 34.60
N VAL A 5 -7.41 -5.83 34.34
CA VAL A 5 -6.19 -5.86 33.51
C VAL A 5 -5.00 -6.06 34.46
N ASN A 6 -4.33 -7.21 34.36
CA ASN A 6 -3.07 -7.42 35.09
C ASN A 6 -1.92 -6.76 34.33
N GLN A 7 -1.27 -5.81 35.00
CA GLN A 7 0.01 -5.21 34.63
C GLN A 7 1.11 -6.27 34.59
N TRP A 8 1.89 -6.30 33.51
CA TRP A 8 3.21 -6.92 33.51
C TRP A 8 4.24 -5.82 33.25
N GLN A 9 5.07 -5.60 34.26
CA GLN A 9 6.16 -4.62 34.31
C GLN A 9 7.36 -5.07 33.48
N GLU A 10 7.96 -4.08 32.80
CA GLU A 10 9.30 -4.11 32.25
C GLU A 10 10.33 -4.26 33.37
N ASN A 11 11.36 -5.07 33.14
CA ASN A 11 12.64 -4.95 33.85
C ASN A 11 13.77 -5.08 32.82
N ILE A 12 14.33 -3.91 32.49
CA ILE A 12 15.57 -3.72 31.75
C ILE A 12 16.71 -3.83 32.77
N SER A 13 17.78 -4.55 32.42
CA SER A 13 19.07 -4.47 33.10
C SER A 13 20.16 -4.33 32.04
N ALA A 14 20.79 -3.16 32.00
CA ALA A 14 22.13 -2.91 31.44
C ALA A 14 23.18 -3.60 32.35
N ASP A 15 24.42 -3.92 31.99
CA ASP A 15 25.45 -3.30 31.14
C ASP A 15 26.66 -4.31 31.06
N PRO A 16 27.94 -3.96 30.76
CA PRO A 16 28.59 -3.53 29.51
C PRO A 16 29.78 -4.44 29.04
N GLY A 17 30.30 -4.17 27.83
CA GLY A 17 31.75 -4.02 27.62
C GLY A 17 32.50 -5.07 26.78
N SER A 18 33.01 -4.64 25.61
CA SER A 18 34.43 -4.83 25.24
C SER A 18 34.79 -4.02 23.99
N GLN A 19 35.90 -3.30 24.13
CA GLN A 19 36.49 -2.26 23.27
C GLN A 19 37.53 -2.83 22.30
N LEU A 20 37.77 -2.09 21.21
CA LEU A 20 39.03 -1.89 20.45
C LEU A 20 39.59 -3.06 19.61
N GLN A 21 39.92 -2.82 18.33
CA GLN A 21 41.29 -2.42 17.94
C GLN A 21 41.40 -2.07 16.44
N ILE A 22 41.97 -0.89 16.18
CA ILE A 22 42.47 -0.38 14.90
C ILE A 22 43.89 -0.94 14.69
N CYS A 23 44.26 -1.32 13.46
CA CYS A 23 45.67 -1.40 13.10
C CYS A 23 45.90 -0.98 11.63
N SER A 24 46.70 0.06 11.48
CA SER A 24 47.32 0.57 10.26
C SER A 24 48.55 -0.27 9.88
N GLN A 25 48.92 -0.33 8.59
CA GLN A 25 50.26 -0.03 8.06
C GLN A 25 50.40 -0.40 6.57
N GLU A 26 50.85 0.55 5.77
CA GLU A 26 51.55 0.34 4.49
C GLU A 26 53.02 -0.09 4.76
N PRO A 27 53.75 -0.57 3.73
CA PRO A 27 54.68 0.37 3.07
C PRO A 27 54.80 0.22 1.54
N GLY A 28 55.11 1.35 0.90
CA GLY A 28 55.19 1.58 -0.54
C GLY A 28 56.37 0.99 -1.33
N GLY A 29 56.30 1.24 -2.65
CA GLY A 29 57.37 1.02 -3.63
C GLY A 29 56.88 1.23 -5.07
N THR A 30 57.09 2.42 -5.62
CA THR A 30 57.18 2.73 -7.07
C THR A 30 58.65 3.15 -7.34
N PRO A 31 59.17 3.25 -8.60
CA PRO A 31 58.46 3.52 -9.85
C PRO A 31 58.97 2.78 -11.13
N GLY A 32 58.20 2.89 -12.22
CA GLY A 32 58.65 2.54 -13.56
C GLY A 32 57.56 2.71 -14.63
N THR A 33 57.49 3.89 -15.25
CA THR A 33 56.85 4.13 -16.56
C THR A 33 57.87 3.78 -17.66
N PRO A 34 57.47 3.38 -18.90
CA PRO A 34 56.91 4.37 -19.84
C PRO A 34 55.88 3.83 -20.88
N SER A 35 55.23 4.80 -21.56
CA SER A 35 54.69 4.76 -22.95
C SER A 35 53.55 3.75 -23.28
N GLY A 36 52.43 4.08 -23.91
CA GLY A 36 52.05 5.19 -24.77
C GLY A 36 51.66 4.66 -26.16
N SER A 37 50.36 4.42 -26.42
CA SER A 37 49.72 4.45 -27.77
C SER A 37 48.29 3.87 -27.76
N THR A 38 47.29 4.67 -28.15
CA THR A 38 45.99 4.25 -28.73
C THR A 38 46.12 4.19 -30.27
N PRO A 39 45.09 3.80 -31.07
CA PRO A 39 44.14 2.68 -31.03
C PRO A 39 44.23 1.80 -32.31
N GLY A 40 43.59 0.63 -32.35
CA GLY A 40 43.44 -0.13 -33.60
C GLY A 40 42.36 -1.21 -33.52
N ASN A 41 41.32 -1.05 -34.34
CA ASN A 41 40.34 -2.09 -34.65
C ASN A 41 41.01 -3.19 -35.47
N ASP A 42 40.91 -4.44 -35.06
CA ASP A 42 40.97 -5.58 -35.97
C ASP A 42 40.05 -6.70 -35.49
N ALA A 43 39.25 -7.18 -36.44
CA ALA A 43 38.28 -8.25 -36.27
C ALA A 43 38.90 -9.62 -36.56
N LEU A 44 38.31 -10.65 -35.95
CA LEU A 44 38.34 -12.08 -36.26
C LEU A 44 39.48 -12.92 -35.66
N SER A 45 39.12 -13.71 -34.63
CA SER A 45 39.40 -15.16 -34.59
C SER A 45 38.52 -15.82 -33.52
N GLY A 46 37.79 -16.86 -33.90
CA GLY A 46 36.81 -17.54 -33.06
C GLY A 46 37.46 -18.43 -32.00
N ASP A 47 37.29 -18.06 -30.73
CA ASP A 47 37.66 -18.89 -29.60
C ASP A 47 36.63 -20.02 -29.39
N LYS A 48 37.13 -21.25 -29.40
CA LYS A 48 36.39 -22.48 -29.10
C LYS A 48 35.86 -22.40 -27.66
N ILE A 49 34.54 -22.20 -27.52
CA ILE A 49 33.85 -22.27 -26.23
C ILE A 49 34.07 -23.69 -25.66
N PRO A 50 34.60 -23.87 -24.44
CA PRO A 50 34.79 -25.18 -23.84
C PRO A 50 33.47 -25.97 -23.79
N ASN A 51 33.53 -27.27 -24.06
CA ASN A 51 32.38 -28.17 -24.09
C ASN A 51 31.90 -28.44 -22.65
N VAL A 52 31.11 -27.50 -22.11
CA VAL A 52 30.58 -27.54 -20.74
C VAL A 52 29.12 -27.98 -20.77
N ASP A 53 28.72 -28.83 -19.84
CA ASP A 53 27.33 -29.27 -19.70
C ASP A 53 26.48 -28.26 -18.90
N CYS A 54 25.18 -28.23 -19.16
CA CYS A 54 24.23 -27.39 -18.44
C CYS A 54 24.15 -27.82 -16.97
N MET A 55 24.52 -26.91 -16.06
CA MET A 55 24.53 -27.20 -14.63
C MET A 55 23.14 -27.54 -14.05
N VAL A 56 22.06 -27.23 -14.76
CA VAL A 56 20.69 -27.53 -14.34
C VAL A 56 20.24 -28.95 -14.74
N CYS A 57 20.47 -29.36 -15.99
CA CYS A 57 19.87 -30.58 -16.53
C CYS A 57 20.85 -31.52 -17.27
N GLY A 58 22.14 -31.22 -17.31
CA GLY A 58 23.17 -32.05 -17.96
C GLY A 58 23.22 -31.96 -19.49
N ASP A 59 22.19 -31.42 -20.14
CA ASP A 59 22.17 -31.15 -21.60
C ASP A 59 23.31 -30.20 -22.03
N LYS A 60 23.69 -30.20 -23.31
CA LYS A 60 24.79 -29.39 -23.84
C LYS A 60 24.57 -27.89 -23.58
N SER A 61 25.54 -27.22 -22.96
CA SER A 61 25.43 -25.76 -22.71
C SER A 61 25.61 -24.97 -24.00
N SER A 62 24.86 -23.87 -24.13
CA SER A 62 25.08 -22.85 -25.17
C SER A 62 25.93 -21.67 -24.66
N GLY A 63 26.53 -21.79 -23.48
CA GLY A 63 27.31 -20.73 -22.82
C GLY A 63 26.72 -20.28 -21.49
N LYS A 64 27.27 -19.18 -20.95
CA LYS A 64 26.82 -18.59 -19.68
C LYS A 64 25.53 -17.78 -19.87
N HIS A 65 24.48 -18.15 -19.13
CA HIS A 65 23.24 -17.39 -19.05
C HIS A 65 22.90 -17.15 -17.59
N TYR A 66 22.63 -15.90 -17.23
CA TYR A 66 22.28 -15.52 -15.85
C TYR A 66 23.32 -15.95 -14.82
N GLY A 67 24.61 -15.89 -15.18
CA GLY A 67 25.73 -16.21 -14.30
C GLY A 67 26.23 -17.66 -14.36
N GLN A 68 25.52 -18.59 -15.02
CA GLN A 68 25.89 -20.01 -15.03
C GLN A 68 25.84 -20.63 -16.43
N PHE A 69 26.63 -21.68 -16.67
CA PHE A 69 26.58 -22.47 -17.91
C PHE A 69 25.28 -23.26 -17.97
N THR A 70 24.41 -22.91 -18.93
CA THR A 70 23.11 -23.57 -19.11
C THR A 70 22.81 -23.82 -20.59
N CYS A 71 21.87 -24.73 -20.85
CA CYS A 71 21.30 -24.92 -22.18
C CYS A 71 20.21 -23.88 -22.47
N GLU A 72 19.85 -23.68 -23.75
CA GLU A 72 18.80 -22.73 -24.16
C GLU A 72 17.44 -23.00 -23.50
N GLY A 73 17.13 -24.28 -23.21
CA GLY A 73 15.90 -24.67 -22.53
C GLY A 73 15.82 -24.15 -21.09
N CYS A 74 16.89 -24.29 -20.31
CA CYS A 74 16.95 -23.82 -18.92
C CYS A 74 17.10 -22.30 -18.83
N LYS A 75 17.86 -21.68 -19.74
CA LYS A 75 17.89 -20.22 -19.92
C LYS A 75 16.49 -19.65 -20.14
N SER A 76 15.76 -20.17 -21.13
CA SER A 76 14.44 -19.66 -21.49
C SER A 76 13.39 -19.92 -20.41
N PHE A 77 13.46 -21.09 -19.77
CA PHE A 77 12.63 -21.41 -18.60
C PHE A 77 12.86 -20.39 -17.48
N PHE A 78 14.11 -20.22 -17.04
CA PHE A 78 14.46 -19.29 -15.97
C PHE A 78 14.03 -17.85 -16.29
N LYS A 79 14.30 -17.38 -17.52
CA LYS A 79 13.86 -16.07 -18.02
C LYS A 79 12.35 -15.86 -17.86
N ARG A 80 11.53 -16.84 -18.27
CA ARG A 80 10.06 -16.74 -18.18
C ARG A 80 9.58 -16.79 -16.74
N SER A 81 10.12 -17.71 -15.94
CA SER A 81 9.74 -17.86 -14.54
C SER A 81 10.06 -16.61 -13.73
N VAL A 82 11.23 -16.00 -13.94
CA VAL A 82 11.63 -14.76 -13.26
C VAL A 82 10.85 -13.55 -13.79
N ARG A 83 10.75 -13.36 -15.12
CA ARG A 83 10.06 -12.18 -15.69
C ARG A 83 8.59 -12.07 -15.33
N ARG A 84 7.92 -13.22 -15.16
CA ARG A 84 6.50 -13.32 -14.81
C ARG A 84 6.27 -13.61 -13.32
N ASN A 85 7.34 -13.62 -12.51
CA ASN A 85 7.32 -13.96 -11.09
C ASN A 85 6.46 -15.20 -10.78
N LEU A 86 6.65 -16.28 -11.55
CA LEU A 86 5.82 -17.47 -11.44
C LEU A 86 6.19 -18.27 -10.19
N SER A 87 5.19 -18.56 -9.36
CA SER A 87 5.28 -19.56 -8.30
C SER A 87 4.78 -20.90 -8.82
N TYR A 88 5.55 -21.96 -8.62
CA TYR A 88 5.19 -23.32 -9.02
C TYR A 88 4.96 -24.18 -7.77
N THR A 89 4.12 -25.21 -7.89
CA THR A 89 3.90 -26.20 -6.84
C THR A 89 4.43 -27.56 -7.28
N CYS A 90 5.25 -28.22 -6.43
CA CYS A 90 5.65 -29.60 -6.66
C CYS A 90 4.51 -30.55 -6.27
N ARG A 91 4.24 -31.56 -7.10
CA ARG A 91 3.26 -32.62 -6.81
C ARG A 91 3.87 -33.85 -6.11
N GLY A 92 5.19 -33.87 -5.92
CA GLY A 92 5.91 -34.89 -5.16
C GLY A 92 6.68 -34.29 -3.99
N ASN A 93 7.81 -34.90 -3.60
CA ASN A 93 8.56 -34.55 -2.38
C ASN A 93 9.50 -33.34 -2.52
N ARG A 94 9.28 -32.44 -3.48
CA ARG A 94 10.11 -31.23 -3.71
C ARG A 94 11.60 -31.51 -4.01
N ASP A 95 11.90 -32.71 -4.46
CA ASP A 95 13.25 -33.17 -4.84
C ASP A 95 13.25 -34.03 -6.12
N CYS A 96 12.39 -33.66 -7.08
CA CYS A 96 12.31 -34.38 -8.36
C CYS A 96 13.64 -34.25 -9.14
N PRO A 97 14.15 -35.35 -9.74
CA PRO A 97 15.36 -35.30 -10.55
C PRO A 97 15.15 -34.41 -11.78
N ILE A 98 16.16 -33.61 -12.13
CA ILE A 98 16.16 -32.71 -13.27
C ILE A 98 17.32 -33.10 -14.19
N ASP A 99 16.98 -33.87 -15.23
CA ASP A 99 17.86 -34.32 -16.31
C ASP A 99 17.35 -33.81 -17.68
N GLN A 100 18.04 -34.14 -18.77
CA GLN A 100 17.70 -33.67 -20.12
C GLN A 100 16.29 -34.07 -20.57
N HIS A 101 15.84 -35.29 -20.21
CA HIS A 101 14.59 -35.87 -20.67
C HIS A 101 13.40 -35.49 -19.78
N HIS A 102 13.62 -35.36 -18.47
CA HIS A 102 12.57 -35.21 -17.46
C HIS A 102 12.48 -33.81 -16.85
N ARG A 103 13.34 -32.87 -17.25
CA ARG A 103 13.32 -31.46 -16.77
C ARG A 103 11.97 -30.74 -16.90
N ASN A 104 11.03 -31.23 -17.71
CA ASN A 104 9.70 -30.62 -17.88
C ASN A 104 8.63 -31.20 -16.94
N GLN A 105 8.90 -32.29 -16.22
CA GLN A 105 7.90 -32.96 -15.36
C GLN A 105 7.57 -32.17 -14.09
N CYS A 106 8.53 -31.42 -13.54
CA CYS A 106 8.31 -30.60 -12.35
C CYS A 106 8.97 -29.22 -12.47
N GLN A 107 8.15 -28.20 -12.76
CA GLN A 107 8.60 -26.81 -12.89
C GLN A 107 9.14 -26.24 -11.57
N TYR A 108 8.55 -26.64 -10.42
CA TYR A 108 9.04 -26.23 -9.11
C TYR A 108 10.48 -26.69 -8.87
N CYS A 109 10.74 -27.99 -8.98
CA CYS A 109 12.08 -28.55 -8.75
C CYS A 109 13.09 -28.03 -9.77
N ARG A 110 12.67 -27.80 -11.02
CA ARG A 110 13.52 -27.18 -12.04
C ARG A 110 13.93 -25.75 -11.66
N LEU A 111 12.97 -24.90 -11.25
CA LEU A 111 13.27 -23.52 -10.86
C LEU A 111 14.11 -23.47 -9.58
N LYS A 112 13.79 -24.31 -8.60
CA LYS A 112 14.59 -24.52 -7.39
C LYS A 112 16.03 -24.89 -7.73
N LYS A 113 16.24 -25.81 -8.68
CA LYS A 113 17.59 -26.21 -9.13
C LYS A 113 18.31 -25.08 -9.87
N CYS A 114 17.64 -24.32 -10.74
CA CYS A 114 18.22 -23.13 -11.38
C CYS A 114 18.82 -22.15 -10.35
N LEU A 115 18.09 -21.88 -9.27
CA LEU A 115 18.54 -21.00 -8.21
C LEU A 115 19.66 -21.64 -7.38
N LYS A 116 19.53 -22.94 -7.05
CA LYS A 116 20.53 -23.69 -6.30
C LYS A 116 21.90 -23.71 -6.98
N VAL A 117 21.92 -23.79 -8.32
CA VAL A 117 23.18 -23.73 -9.09
C VAL A 117 23.70 -22.31 -9.30
N GLY A 118 23.02 -21.29 -8.77
CA GLY A 118 23.46 -19.90 -8.79
C GLY A 118 23.05 -19.10 -10.02
N MET A 119 21.96 -19.48 -10.71
CA MET A 119 21.38 -18.59 -11.73
C MET A 119 20.77 -17.35 -11.07
N ARG A 120 21.24 -16.19 -11.50
CA ARG A 120 20.95 -14.86 -10.94
C ARG A 120 19.63 -14.30 -11.47
N ARG A 121 18.65 -14.06 -10.58
CA ARG A 121 17.34 -13.51 -10.97
C ARG A 121 17.48 -12.08 -11.49
N GLU A 122 18.37 -11.31 -10.88
CA GLU A 122 18.72 -9.94 -11.21
C GLU A 122 19.31 -9.79 -12.62
N ALA A 123 19.91 -10.85 -13.18
CA ALA A 123 20.48 -10.81 -14.53
C ALA A 123 19.43 -10.90 -15.67
N VAL A 124 18.14 -11.05 -15.36
CA VAL A 124 17.07 -11.19 -16.35
C VAL A 124 16.53 -9.81 -16.81
N GLN A 125 17.25 -9.14 -17.71
CA GLN A 125 16.89 -7.82 -18.28
C GLN A 125 15.62 -7.85 -19.17
N ARG A 126 14.89 -6.72 -19.32
CA ARG A 126 13.66 -6.56 -20.14
C ARG A 126 13.91 -5.81 -21.47
N GLY A 127 14.49 -6.48 -22.49
CA GLY A 127 14.38 -6.12 -23.94
C GLY A 127 15.17 -4.89 -24.46
N ARG A 128 15.49 -4.86 -25.77
CA ARG A 128 16.07 -3.73 -26.53
C ARG A 128 15.24 -3.52 -27.81
N MET A 129 15.02 -2.27 -28.26
CA MET A 129 14.53 -1.96 -29.62
C MET A 129 15.19 -0.70 -30.20
N SER A 130 15.30 -0.69 -31.53
CA SER A 130 16.16 0.11 -32.42
C SER A 130 15.51 1.42 -32.90
N ASN A 131 16.37 2.40 -33.17
CA ASN A 131 16.10 3.81 -33.47
C ASN A 131 15.63 4.08 -34.91
N SER A 132 14.70 5.03 -35.11
CA SER A 132 14.45 5.71 -36.39
C SER A 132 14.04 7.16 -36.14
N GLN A 133 15.07 8.01 -36.10
CA GLN A 133 15.18 9.42 -36.51
C GLN A 133 14.01 10.38 -36.26
N THR A 134 14.26 11.34 -35.37
CA THR A 134 13.82 12.74 -35.51
C THR A 134 14.97 13.68 -35.14
N SER A 135 15.08 14.78 -35.88
CA SER A 135 15.84 15.99 -35.53
C SER A 135 15.25 17.14 -36.37
N PRO A 136 15.43 18.42 -36.00
CA PRO A 136 16.17 18.95 -34.85
C PRO A 136 15.41 20.02 -34.03
N GLY A 137 15.82 20.18 -32.76
CA GLY A 137 15.39 21.28 -31.88
C GLY A 137 15.94 21.14 -30.46
N GLN A 138 17.26 21.14 -30.34
CA GLN A 138 17.99 20.95 -29.08
C GLN A 138 18.02 22.22 -28.23
N TYR A 139 17.69 22.08 -26.94
CA TYR A 139 18.46 22.69 -25.85
C TYR A 139 18.97 21.54 -24.99
N LEU A 140 20.29 21.43 -24.85
CA LEU A 140 20.97 20.37 -24.12
C LEU A 140 20.77 20.51 -22.60
N SER A 141 20.25 19.46 -21.98
CA SER A 141 20.65 19.03 -20.63
C SER A 141 21.16 17.60 -20.74
N ASN A 142 22.42 17.41 -20.39
CA ASN A 142 23.16 16.15 -20.47
C ASN A 142 23.00 15.40 -19.13
N GLY A 143 22.53 14.15 -19.19
CA GLY A 143 22.30 13.27 -18.03
C GLY A 143 21.22 12.22 -18.32
N GLY A 144 21.45 11.35 -19.30
CA GLY A 144 20.45 10.40 -19.81
C GLY A 144 20.27 9.16 -18.92
N ASP A 145 19.16 9.13 -18.19
CA ASP A 145 18.66 7.96 -17.45
C ASP A 145 17.71 7.13 -18.35
N PRO A 146 18.01 5.85 -18.71
CA PRO A 146 17.21 5.11 -19.69
C PRO A 146 16.07 4.25 -19.10
N TYR A 147 15.71 4.38 -17.81
CA TYR A 147 14.72 3.50 -17.18
C TYR A 147 13.49 4.20 -16.59
N ASN A 148 12.86 5.10 -17.35
CA ASN A 148 11.52 5.56 -17.03
C ASN A 148 10.46 4.85 -17.89
N GLY A 149 9.71 3.93 -17.25
CA GLY A 149 8.33 3.63 -17.63
C GLY A 149 8.03 2.38 -18.48
N GLN A 150 7.28 1.47 -17.83
CA GLN A 150 6.11 0.78 -18.38
C GLN A 150 6.23 -0.62 -18.98
N PRO A 151 5.76 -1.64 -18.23
CA PRO A 151 4.33 -1.80 -17.91
C PRO A 151 3.99 -2.15 -16.43
N TYR A 152 4.84 -1.81 -15.47
CA TYR A 152 4.66 -2.25 -14.07
C TYR A 152 3.75 -1.36 -13.21
N LEU A 153 3.68 -0.06 -13.47
CA LEU A 153 2.95 0.88 -12.62
C LEU A 153 1.43 0.83 -12.88
N SER A 154 1.01 0.63 -14.14
CA SER A 154 -0.38 0.28 -14.45
C SER A 154 -0.84 -1.00 -13.74
N GLY A 155 0.05 -1.99 -13.62
CA GLY A 155 -0.19 -3.20 -12.84
C GLY A 155 -0.32 -2.92 -11.33
N PHE A 156 0.50 -2.01 -10.80
CA PHE A 156 0.42 -1.58 -9.40
C PHE A 156 -0.93 -0.92 -9.10
N ILE A 157 -1.39 0.05 -9.90
CA ILE A 157 -2.71 0.68 -9.74
C ILE A 157 -3.83 -0.36 -9.82
N SER A 158 -3.72 -1.33 -10.74
CA SER A 158 -4.70 -2.42 -10.87
C SER A 158 -4.79 -3.27 -9.60
N LEU A 159 -3.66 -3.49 -8.90
CA LEU A 159 -3.64 -4.19 -7.62
C LEU A 159 -4.28 -3.35 -6.51
N LEU A 160 -4.01 -2.03 -6.46
CA LEU A 160 -4.66 -1.13 -5.51
C LEU A 160 -6.18 -1.11 -5.68
N LEU A 161 -6.66 -1.05 -6.92
CA LEU A 161 -8.09 -1.08 -7.25
C LEU A 161 -8.74 -2.41 -6.89
N ARG A 162 -8.04 -3.54 -7.05
CA ARG A 162 -8.53 -4.87 -6.67
C ARG A 162 -8.63 -5.07 -5.15
N ALA A 163 -7.88 -4.32 -4.37
CA ALA A 163 -7.89 -4.39 -2.92
C ALA A 163 -9.10 -3.69 -2.29
N GLU A 164 -9.89 -2.92 -3.05
CA GLU A 164 -11.08 -2.23 -2.55
C GLU A 164 -12.14 -3.24 -2.08
N PRO A 165 -12.47 -3.28 -0.78
CA PRO A 165 -13.35 -4.31 -0.22
C PRO A 165 -14.81 -4.16 -0.63
N TYR A 166 -15.22 -2.97 -1.06
CA TYR A 166 -16.59 -2.69 -1.50
C TYR A 166 -16.57 -1.90 -2.82
N PRO A 167 -17.26 -2.37 -3.88
CA PRO A 167 -17.42 -1.59 -5.10
C PRO A 167 -18.14 -0.27 -4.80
N THR A 168 -17.69 0.85 -5.39
CA THR A 168 -18.30 2.19 -5.24
C THR A 168 -19.81 2.18 -5.49
N SER A 169 -20.31 1.26 -6.32
CA SER A 169 -21.73 1.08 -6.61
C SER A 169 -22.58 0.65 -5.39
N ARG A 170 -22.02 -0.04 -4.39
CA ARG A 170 -22.76 -0.39 -3.16
C ARG A 170 -22.95 0.80 -2.23
N TYR A 171 -21.98 1.70 -2.16
CA TYR A 171 -22.11 2.95 -1.39
C TYR A 171 -23.08 3.91 -2.09
N GLY A 172 -22.96 4.06 -3.40
CA GLY A 172 -23.83 4.91 -4.21
C GLY A 172 -25.29 4.45 -4.27
N ALA A 173 -25.58 3.15 -4.39
CA ALA A 173 -26.96 2.66 -4.51
C ALA A 173 -27.82 2.87 -3.24
N GLN A 174 -27.20 2.87 -2.05
CA GLN A 174 -27.90 3.21 -0.80
C GLN A 174 -28.03 4.72 -0.58
N CYS A 175 -27.05 5.51 -1.05
CA CYS A 175 -27.07 6.98 -0.95
C CYS A 175 -27.98 7.66 -2.01
N MET A 176 -28.16 7.04 -3.18
CA MET A 176 -28.90 7.60 -4.33
C MET A 176 -30.41 7.27 -4.31
N GLN A 177 -30.94 6.63 -3.27
CA GLN A 177 -32.38 6.60 -3.03
C GLN A 177 -32.83 7.95 -2.46
N SER A 178 -32.85 8.93 -3.36
CA SER A 178 -33.34 10.29 -3.18
C SER A 178 -34.81 10.29 -2.75
N ASN A 179 -35.03 10.40 -1.43
CA ASN A 179 -36.04 11.25 -0.78
C ASN A 179 -36.10 11.08 0.75
N ASN A 180 -35.36 10.13 1.34
CA ASN A 180 -35.28 9.99 2.78
C ASN A 180 -34.00 10.61 3.31
N LEU A 181 -34.12 11.67 4.12
CA LEU A 181 -33.04 12.21 4.93
C LEU A 181 -32.39 11.05 5.70
N MET A 182 -31.15 10.68 5.38
CA MET A 182 -30.46 9.61 6.10
C MET A 182 -30.41 9.97 7.58
N GLY A 183 -31.02 9.13 8.41
CA GLY A 183 -30.94 9.27 9.86
C GLY A 183 -29.49 9.18 10.31
N ILE A 184 -29.16 9.86 11.40
CA ILE A 184 -27.80 9.91 11.93
C ILE A 184 -27.19 8.53 12.21
N GLU A 185 -28.00 7.55 12.64
CA GLU A 185 -27.55 6.17 12.87
C GLU A 185 -26.96 5.56 11.60
N ASN A 186 -27.56 5.83 10.44
CA ASN A 186 -27.05 5.40 9.14
C ASN A 186 -25.76 6.13 8.75
N ILE A 187 -25.57 7.38 9.18
CA ILE A 187 -24.34 8.15 8.92
C ILE A 187 -23.18 7.61 9.78
N CYS A 188 -23.41 7.35 11.06
CA CYS A 188 -22.42 6.75 11.94
C CYS A 188 -22.07 5.31 11.51
N GLU A 189 -23.07 4.52 11.10
CA GLU A 189 -22.81 3.19 10.55
C GLU A 189 -21.97 3.27 9.26
N LEU A 190 -22.30 4.19 8.35
CA LEU A 190 -21.50 4.41 7.16
C LEU A 190 -20.07 4.82 7.53
N ALA A 191 -19.88 5.71 8.49
CA ALA A 191 -18.55 6.07 8.99
C ALA A 191 -17.77 4.85 9.49
N ALA A 192 -18.39 4.00 10.31
CA ALA A 192 -17.77 2.75 10.77
C ALA A 192 -17.36 1.84 9.60
N ARG A 193 -18.22 1.70 8.58
CA ARG A 193 -17.92 0.94 7.37
C ARG A 193 -16.76 1.54 6.59
N LEU A 194 -16.66 2.87 6.47
CA LEU A 194 -15.57 3.54 5.77
C LEU A 194 -14.23 3.39 6.50
N LEU A 195 -14.22 3.43 7.82
CA LEU A 195 -13.04 3.16 8.63
C LEU A 195 -12.58 1.70 8.44
N PHE A 196 -13.50 0.74 8.57
CA PHE A 196 -13.19 -0.66 8.35
C PHE A 196 -12.70 -0.91 6.92
N SER A 197 -13.33 -0.27 5.94
CA SER A 197 -12.92 -0.33 4.54
C SER A 197 -11.49 0.17 4.33
N ALA A 198 -11.03 1.21 5.06
CA ALA A 198 -9.65 1.68 4.97
C ALA A 198 -8.65 0.64 5.50
N VAL A 199 -8.94 0.04 6.67
CA VAL A 199 -8.09 -0.98 7.29
C VAL A 199 -8.06 -2.25 6.45
N GLU A 200 -9.21 -2.71 5.97
CA GLU A 200 -9.31 -3.90 5.12
C GLU A 200 -8.66 -3.68 3.75
N TRP A 201 -8.76 -2.48 3.17
CA TRP A 201 -8.02 -2.13 1.96
C TRP A 201 -6.51 -2.22 2.20
N ALA A 202 -6.00 -1.64 3.29
CA ALA A 202 -4.57 -1.69 3.62
C ALA A 202 -4.04 -3.13 3.74
N LYS A 203 -4.82 -4.06 4.31
CA LYS A 203 -4.47 -5.49 4.41
C LYS A 203 -4.36 -6.20 3.05
N ASN A 204 -4.91 -5.63 1.98
CA ASN A 204 -5.02 -6.30 0.69
C ASN A 204 -4.21 -5.61 -0.43
N ILE A 205 -3.56 -4.48 -0.17
CA ILE A 205 -2.68 -3.81 -1.14
C ILE A 205 -1.26 -4.42 -1.17
N PRO A 206 -0.48 -4.21 -2.24
CA PRO A 206 0.91 -4.66 -2.29
C PRO A 206 1.78 -4.03 -1.17
N PHE A 207 2.80 -4.76 -0.74
CA PHE A 207 3.82 -4.36 0.25
C PHE A 207 3.33 -4.26 1.70
N PHE A 208 2.15 -3.69 1.96
CA PHE A 208 1.66 -3.49 3.33
C PHE A 208 1.60 -4.78 4.18
N PRO A 209 1.08 -5.93 3.68
CA PRO A 209 1.02 -7.16 4.46
C PRO A 209 2.39 -7.77 4.76
N ASP A 210 3.41 -7.41 3.97
CA ASP A 210 4.79 -7.89 4.13
C ASP A 210 5.57 -7.08 5.17
N LEU A 211 5.07 -5.91 5.57
CA LEU A 211 5.67 -5.08 6.63
C LEU A 211 5.53 -5.75 8.00
N GLN A 212 6.39 -5.37 8.95
CA GLN A 212 6.23 -5.81 10.32
C GLN A 212 4.91 -5.32 10.91
N LEU A 213 4.29 -6.12 11.79
CA LEU A 213 3.01 -5.75 12.40
C LEU A 213 3.08 -4.40 13.13
N MET A 214 4.21 -4.09 13.78
CA MET A 214 4.40 -2.80 14.45
C MET A 214 4.39 -1.64 13.45
N ASP A 215 5.07 -1.79 12.32
CA ASP A 215 5.07 -0.79 11.24
C ASP A 215 3.67 -0.63 10.63
N GLN A 216 2.96 -1.73 10.37
CA GLN A 216 1.58 -1.70 9.86
C GLN A 216 0.65 -0.89 10.79
N VAL A 217 0.74 -1.14 12.11
CA VAL A 217 -0.05 -0.40 13.11
C VAL A 217 0.38 1.06 13.20
N ALA A 218 1.69 1.35 13.16
CA ALA A 218 2.21 2.72 13.20
C ALA A 218 1.72 3.55 12.00
N LEU A 219 1.80 2.99 10.79
CA LEU A 219 1.33 3.64 9.57
C LEU A 219 -0.18 3.91 9.63
N LEU A 220 -0.99 2.92 10.04
CA LEU A 220 -2.44 3.11 10.19
C LEU A 220 -2.77 4.16 11.26
N ARG A 221 -2.10 4.13 12.42
CA ARG A 221 -2.31 5.14 13.48
C ARG A 221 -2.01 6.56 12.99
N MET A 222 -0.97 6.72 12.17
CA MET A 222 -0.61 8.03 11.62
C MET A 222 -1.62 8.51 10.56
N SER A 223 -2.15 7.61 9.73
CA SER A 223 -2.83 7.98 8.48
C SER A 223 -4.33 7.74 8.44
N TRP A 224 -4.93 7.09 9.45
CA TRP A 224 -6.34 6.66 9.39
C TRP A 224 -7.33 7.80 9.14
N SER A 225 -7.08 8.98 9.71
CA SER A 225 -7.95 10.16 9.57
C SER A 225 -7.95 10.68 8.14
N GLU A 226 -6.77 10.79 7.52
CA GLU A 226 -6.63 11.19 6.11
C GLU A 226 -7.26 10.15 5.18
N LEU A 227 -7.05 8.85 5.44
CA LEU A 227 -7.70 7.75 4.71
C LEU A 227 -9.23 7.80 4.84
N PHE A 228 -9.73 8.14 6.02
CA PHE A 228 -11.16 8.28 6.26
C PHE A 228 -11.77 9.41 5.42
N VAL A 229 -11.11 10.57 5.36
CA VAL A 229 -11.57 11.72 4.53
C VAL A 229 -11.58 11.34 3.05
N LEU A 230 -10.53 10.65 2.56
CA LEU A 230 -10.48 10.16 1.18
C LEU A 230 -11.64 9.19 0.88
N ASN A 231 -11.91 8.24 1.77
CA ASN A 231 -13.03 7.31 1.64
C ASN A 231 -14.39 8.03 1.65
N ALA A 232 -14.59 8.99 2.57
CA ALA A 232 -15.81 9.78 2.66
C ALA A 232 -16.07 10.60 1.40
N ALA A 233 -15.02 11.17 0.79
CA ALA A 233 -15.13 11.88 -0.48
C ALA A 233 -15.45 10.94 -1.64
N GLN A 234 -14.73 9.82 -1.76
CA GLN A 234 -14.93 8.83 -2.81
C GLN A 234 -16.32 8.19 -2.77
N CYS A 235 -16.87 7.93 -1.58
CA CYS A 235 -18.20 7.36 -1.42
C CYS A 235 -19.33 8.40 -1.46
N SER A 236 -19.00 9.69 -1.59
CA SER A 236 -19.95 10.80 -1.50
C SER A 236 -20.79 10.76 -0.20
N MET A 237 -20.11 10.62 0.93
CA MET A 237 -20.75 10.58 2.24
C MET A 237 -21.71 11.78 2.45
N PRO A 238 -22.97 11.55 2.86
CA PRO A 238 -23.91 12.62 3.12
C PRO A 238 -23.56 13.34 4.42
N LEU A 239 -23.28 14.64 4.32
CA LEU A 239 -22.85 15.48 5.43
C LEU A 239 -23.91 16.54 5.71
N HIS A 240 -25.08 16.16 6.21
CA HIS A 240 -26.11 17.13 6.55
C HIS A 240 -25.90 17.69 7.97
N VAL A 241 -25.90 19.02 8.11
CA VAL A 241 -25.66 19.70 9.39
C VAL A 241 -26.70 19.31 10.44
N ALA A 242 -28.00 19.33 10.09
CA ALA A 242 -29.08 19.08 11.05
C ALA A 242 -29.04 17.68 11.70
N PRO A 243 -28.90 16.56 10.95
CA PRO A 243 -28.71 15.24 11.55
C PRO A 243 -27.47 15.11 12.44
N LEU A 244 -26.33 15.69 12.02
CA LEU A 244 -25.08 15.67 12.80
C LEU A 244 -25.20 16.48 14.09
N LEU A 245 -25.84 17.65 14.03
CA LEU A 245 -26.04 18.49 15.20
C LEU A 245 -27.04 17.88 16.18
N ALA A 246 -28.13 17.29 15.66
CA ALA A 246 -29.07 16.53 16.47
C ALA A 246 -28.37 15.36 17.19
N ALA A 247 -27.44 14.68 16.51
CA ALA A 247 -26.59 13.63 17.09
C ALA A 247 -25.79 14.09 18.29
N ALA A 248 -25.17 15.27 18.17
CA ALA A 248 -24.30 15.82 19.21
C ALA A 248 -25.09 16.18 20.48
N GLY A 249 -26.34 16.61 20.31
CA GLY A 249 -27.24 16.95 21.41
C GLY A 249 -27.77 15.76 22.21
N LEU A 250 -27.63 14.51 21.73
CA LEU A 250 -28.14 13.31 22.39
C LEU A 250 -27.28 12.83 23.58
N HIS A 251 -26.04 13.32 23.74
CA HIS A 251 -25.08 12.75 24.70
C HIS A 251 -24.88 13.54 26.00
N ALA A 252 -25.50 14.70 26.20
CA ALA A 252 -25.41 15.46 27.46
C ALA A 252 -26.50 16.54 27.58
N SER A 253 -26.59 17.16 28.77
CA SER A 253 -27.18 18.50 29.02
C SER A 253 -27.14 19.40 27.78
N PRO A 254 -28.16 20.24 27.53
CA PRO A 254 -28.18 21.14 26.38
C PRO A 254 -26.82 21.79 26.16
N MET A 255 -26.26 21.58 24.96
CA MET A 255 -24.94 22.09 24.63
C MET A 255 -24.92 23.62 24.82
N SER A 256 -23.85 24.16 25.41
CA SER A 256 -23.64 25.60 25.40
C SER A 256 -23.55 26.10 23.96
N ALA A 257 -23.93 27.37 23.74
CA ALA A 257 -23.85 27.98 22.41
C ALA A 257 -22.44 27.87 21.81
N GLU A 258 -21.39 27.99 22.64
CA GLU A 258 -20.00 27.84 22.21
C GLU A 258 -19.70 26.43 21.68
N ARG A 259 -20.22 25.39 22.34
CA ARG A 259 -20.04 23.99 21.90
C ARG A 259 -20.77 23.72 20.59
N VAL A 260 -21.95 24.31 20.41
CA VAL A 260 -22.69 24.23 19.13
C VAL A 260 -21.87 24.86 18.00
N VAL A 261 -21.33 26.07 18.21
CA VAL A 261 -20.52 26.78 17.21
C VAL A 261 -19.27 25.97 16.86
N ALA A 262 -18.54 25.45 17.86
CA ALA A 262 -17.36 24.62 17.62
C ALA A 262 -17.70 23.34 16.81
N PHE A 263 -18.81 22.68 17.15
CA PHE A 263 -19.25 21.49 16.41
C PHE A 263 -19.68 21.81 14.98
N MET A 264 -20.34 22.95 14.75
CA MET A 264 -20.66 23.41 13.40
C MET A 264 -19.41 23.70 12.57
N ASP A 265 -18.38 24.27 13.20
CA ASP A 265 -17.08 24.50 12.53
C ASP A 265 -16.40 23.18 12.16
N HIS A 266 -16.44 22.18 13.05
CA HIS A 266 -15.97 20.81 12.74
C HIS A 266 -16.68 20.22 11.50
N ILE A 267 -18.01 20.33 11.42
CA ILE A 267 -18.78 19.88 10.26
C ILE A 267 -18.33 20.62 9.00
N ARG A 268 -18.22 21.95 9.08
CA ARG A 268 -17.85 22.82 7.95
C ARG A 268 -16.47 22.46 7.40
N VAL A 269 -15.47 22.36 8.26
CA VAL A 269 -14.09 22.05 7.87
C VAL A 269 -14.01 20.67 7.21
N PHE A 270 -14.72 19.68 7.76
CA PHE A 270 -14.80 18.34 7.16
C PHE A 270 -15.45 18.37 5.77
N GLN A 271 -16.62 18.99 5.65
CA GLN A 271 -17.33 19.17 4.37
C GLN A 271 -16.47 19.88 3.33
N GLU A 272 -15.77 20.94 3.72
CA GLU A 272 -14.93 21.71 2.80
C GLU A 272 -13.81 20.86 2.18
N GLN A 273 -13.16 19.98 2.94
CA GLN A 273 -12.13 19.10 2.39
C GLN A 273 -12.73 18.06 1.43
N VAL A 274 -13.88 17.49 1.78
CA VAL A 274 -14.59 16.54 0.92
C VAL A 274 -15.01 17.18 -0.41
N GLU A 275 -15.55 18.41 -0.39
CA GLU A 275 -16.00 19.05 -1.62
C GLU A 275 -14.85 19.57 -2.49
N LYS A 276 -13.70 19.92 -1.90
CA LYS A 276 -12.49 20.23 -2.68
C LYS A 276 -11.99 19.01 -3.47
N LEU A 277 -12.09 17.80 -2.92
CA LEU A 277 -11.77 16.56 -3.62
C LEU A 277 -12.81 16.27 -4.73
N LYS A 278 -14.11 16.40 -4.43
CA LYS A 278 -15.16 16.19 -5.45
C LYS A 278 -15.07 17.19 -6.61
N ALA A 279 -14.77 18.47 -6.31
CA ALA A 279 -14.61 19.51 -7.33
C ALA A 279 -13.42 19.25 -8.27
N LEU A 280 -12.40 18.52 -7.81
CA LEU A 280 -11.27 18.10 -8.65
C LEU A 280 -11.62 16.91 -9.57
N GLN A 281 -12.81 16.30 -9.36
CA GLN A 281 -13.27 15.10 -10.05
C GLN A 281 -12.22 13.99 -9.97
N VAL A 282 -11.78 13.67 -8.75
CA VAL A 282 -10.82 12.60 -8.51
C VAL A 282 -11.47 11.26 -8.87
N ASP A 283 -10.82 10.48 -9.73
CA ASP A 283 -11.31 9.16 -10.13
C ASP A 283 -10.85 8.05 -9.17
N THR A 284 -11.31 6.82 -9.40
CA THR A 284 -11.04 5.68 -8.50
C THR A 284 -9.56 5.26 -8.47
N ALA A 285 -8.83 5.41 -9.57
CA ALA A 285 -7.41 5.08 -9.63
C ALA A 285 -6.58 6.14 -8.90
N GLU A 286 -6.95 7.42 -9.06
CA GLU A 286 -6.33 8.53 -8.35
C GLU A 286 -6.57 8.42 -6.83
N TYR A 287 -7.81 8.13 -6.39
CA TYR A 287 -8.10 7.87 -4.98
C TYR A 287 -7.24 6.73 -4.42
N SER A 288 -7.16 5.61 -5.14
CA SER A 288 -6.31 4.47 -4.75
C SER A 288 -4.84 4.88 -4.56
N CYS A 289 -4.30 5.69 -5.46
CA CYS A 289 -2.92 6.17 -5.35
C CYS A 289 -2.75 7.16 -4.19
N LEU A 290 -3.68 8.11 -4.01
CA LEU A 290 -3.64 9.09 -2.91
C LEU A 290 -3.70 8.38 -1.55
N LYS A 291 -4.58 7.38 -1.39
CA LYS A 291 -4.63 6.54 -0.19
C LYS A 291 -3.28 5.85 0.06
N SER A 292 -2.65 5.33 -0.99
CA SER A 292 -1.36 4.66 -0.86
C SER A 292 -0.24 5.62 -0.46
N ILE A 293 -0.20 6.83 -1.04
CA ILE A 293 0.77 7.87 -0.68
C ILE A 293 0.61 8.30 0.78
N VAL A 294 -0.63 8.47 1.24
CA VAL A 294 -0.97 8.84 2.62
C VAL A 294 -0.61 7.72 3.61
N LEU A 295 -0.90 6.46 3.25
CA LEU A 295 -0.66 5.31 4.12
C LEU A 295 0.84 5.04 4.31
N PHE A 296 1.64 5.07 3.24
CA PHE A 296 3.08 4.83 3.31
C PHE A 296 3.81 6.15 3.61
N THR A 297 3.68 6.65 4.83
CA THR A 297 4.37 7.88 5.28
C THR A 297 5.58 7.55 6.16
N SER A 298 6.70 8.24 5.95
CA SER A 298 7.86 8.18 6.84
C SER A 298 7.69 8.97 8.13
N ASP A 299 6.62 9.78 8.23
CA ASP A 299 6.28 10.52 9.45
C ASP A 299 5.87 9.60 10.61
N ALA A 300 5.52 8.34 10.33
CA ALA A 300 5.05 7.41 11.36
C ALA A 300 6.17 7.07 12.37
N MET A 301 5.85 7.23 13.65
CA MET A 301 6.81 7.00 14.73
C MET A 301 7.08 5.50 14.95
N GLY A 302 8.36 5.13 15.08
CA GLY A 302 8.77 3.77 15.43
C GLY A 302 8.81 2.78 14.26
N LEU A 303 8.91 3.28 13.02
CA LEU A 303 9.11 2.43 11.84
C LEU A 303 10.46 1.71 11.89
N SER A 304 10.44 0.41 11.55
CA SER A 304 11.62 -0.44 11.53
C SER A 304 12.53 -0.19 10.31
N ASP A 305 11.92 0.09 9.15
CA ASP A 305 12.63 0.38 7.89
C ASP A 305 11.99 1.58 7.17
N VAL A 306 12.40 2.78 7.56
CA VAL A 306 11.90 4.05 7.00
C VAL A 306 12.18 4.13 5.50
N ALA A 307 13.38 3.73 5.06
CA ALA A 307 13.78 3.80 3.66
C ALA A 307 12.91 2.89 2.77
N HIS A 308 12.52 1.72 3.28
CA HIS A 308 11.58 0.87 2.56
C HIS A 308 10.20 1.51 2.42
N VAL A 309 9.66 2.11 3.49
CA VAL A 309 8.36 2.82 3.44
C VAL A 309 8.41 3.98 2.44
N GLU A 310 9.46 4.80 2.47
CA GLU A 310 9.66 5.90 1.52
C GLU A 310 9.71 5.40 0.07
N SER A 311 10.41 4.30 -0.18
CA SER A 311 10.49 3.71 -1.52
C SER A 311 9.12 3.24 -2.06
N ILE A 312 8.22 2.80 -1.17
CA ILE A 312 6.85 2.43 -1.54
C ILE A 312 6.03 3.69 -1.81
N GLN A 313 6.19 4.74 -1.00
CA GLN A 313 5.52 6.02 -1.21
C GLN A 313 5.89 6.65 -2.55
N GLU A 314 7.18 6.71 -2.87
CA GLU A 314 7.70 7.23 -4.14
C GLU A 314 7.11 6.44 -5.32
N LYS A 315 7.04 5.11 -5.20
CA LYS A 315 6.40 4.26 -6.21
C LYS A 315 4.94 4.61 -6.46
N SER A 316 4.19 4.92 -5.41
CA SER A 316 2.79 5.36 -5.52
C SER A 316 2.66 6.73 -6.16
N GLN A 317 3.60 7.65 -5.90
CA GLN A 317 3.67 8.95 -6.57
C GLN A 317 3.99 8.80 -8.06
N CYS A 318 5.00 7.99 -8.42
CA CYS A 318 5.33 7.72 -9.82
C CYS A 318 4.17 7.07 -10.58
N ALA A 319 3.45 6.14 -9.94
CA ALA A 319 2.28 5.50 -10.54
C ALA A 319 1.16 6.53 -10.81
N LEU A 320 0.88 7.40 -9.84
CA LEU A 320 -0.11 8.46 -10.00
C LEU A 320 0.29 9.45 -11.10
N GLU A 321 1.54 9.90 -11.11
CA GLU A 321 2.05 10.85 -12.11
C GLU A 321 1.86 10.30 -13.52
N GLU A 322 2.26 9.06 -13.73
CA GLU A 322 2.18 8.41 -15.02
C GLU A 322 0.73 8.12 -15.44
N TYR A 323 -0.13 7.68 -14.51
CA TYR A 323 -1.55 7.53 -14.75
C TYR A 323 -2.19 8.85 -15.20
N VAL A 324 -1.93 9.93 -14.47
CA VAL A 324 -2.46 11.27 -14.79
C VAL A 324 -1.97 11.74 -16.16
N ARG A 325 -0.68 11.57 -16.45
CA ARG A 325 -0.09 11.94 -17.75
C ARG A 325 -0.77 11.22 -18.92
N ASN A 326 -1.12 9.95 -18.72
CA ASN A 326 -1.73 9.11 -19.75
C ASN A 326 -3.25 9.34 -19.88
N GLN A 327 -3.98 9.47 -18.78
CA GLN A 327 -5.45 9.59 -18.78
C GLN A 327 -5.93 11.03 -18.96
N TYR A 328 -5.16 12.01 -18.49
CA TYR A 328 -5.50 13.43 -18.52
C TYR A 328 -4.43 14.27 -19.24
N PRO A 329 -4.09 13.98 -20.51
CA PRO A 329 -3.03 14.69 -21.23
C PRO A 329 -3.30 16.20 -21.38
N ASN A 330 -4.57 16.61 -21.33
CA ASN A 330 -4.99 18.00 -21.40
C ASN A 330 -4.93 18.74 -20.04
N GLN A 331 -4.56 18.07 -18.96
CA GLN A 331 -4.46 18.66 -17.61
C GLN A 331 -3.05 18.47 -17.03
N PRO A 332 -2.01 19.15 -17.57
CA PRO A 332 -0.62 18.93 -17.16
C PRO A 332 -0.35 19.20 -15.67
N ASN A 333 -1.15 20.08 -15.05
CA ASN A 333 -1.01 20.42 -13.63
C ASN A 333 -1.82 19.50 -12.68
N ARG A 334 -2.52 18.49 -13.20
CA ARG A 334 -3.43 17.66 -12.39
C ARG A 334 -2.69 16.88 -11.31
N PHE A 335 -1.53 16.31 -11.61
CA PHE A 335 -0.71 15.60 -10.63
C PHE A 335 -0.36 16.49 -9.43
N GLY A 336 0.17 17.68 -9.67
CA GLY A 336 0.46 18.65 -8.61
C GLY A 336 -0.78 19.08 -7.83
N ARG A 337 -1.91 19.32 -8.51
CA ARG A 337 -3.19 19.67 -7.85
C ARG A 337 -3.69 18.56 -6.91
N LEU A 338 -3.54 17.29 -7.30
CA LEU A 338 -3.89 16.13 -6.49
C LEU A 338 -2.99 16.04 -5.24
N LEU A 339 -1.67 16.13 -5.40
CA LEU A 339 -0.73 16.09 -4.27
C LEU A 339 -0.95 17.27 -3.30
N LEU A 340 -1.25 18.46 -3.81
CA LEU A 340 -1.56 19.63 -2.98
C LEU A 340 -2.87 19.50 -2.20
N ARG A 341 -3.67 18.43 -2.38
CA ARG A 341 -4.78 18.11 -1.49
C ARG A 341 -4.33 17.42 -0.21
N LEU A 342 -3.26 16.63 -0.25
CA LEU A 342 -2.81 15.82 0.89
C LEU A 342 -2.53 16.66 2.15
N PRO A 343 -1.78 17.77 2.11
CA PRO A 343 -1.56 18.58 3.30
C PRO A 343 -2.85 19.20 3.87
N SER A 344 -3.86 19.45 3.02
CA SER A 344 -5.14 20.02 3.46
C SER A 344 -6.01 18.99 4.20
N LEU A 345 -5.79 17.68 3.99
CA LEU A 345 -6.51 16.64 4.70
C LEU A 345 -6.24 16.69 6.21
N ARG A 346 -5.01 17.05 6.61
CA ARG A 346 -4.57 17.17 8.01
C ARG A 346 -5.29 18.26 8.79
N ILE A 347 -5.96 19.20 8.12
CA ILE A 347 -6.82 20.21 8.76
C ILE A 347 -7.97 19.50 9.51
N VAL A 348 -8.45 18.38 8.97
CA VAL A 348 -9.43 17.51 9.62
C VAL A 348 -8.69 16.51 10.50
N SER A 349 -8.48 16.88 11.77
CA SER A 349 -7.76 16.03 12.74
C SER A 349 -8.57 14.80 13.17
N SER A 350 -7.89 13.78 13.71
CA SER A 350 -8.56 12.59 14.25
C SER A 350 -9.63 12.91 15.31
N PRO A 351 -9.42 13.82 16.29
CA PRO A 351 -10.45 14.15 17.28
C PRO A 351 -11.69 14.78 16.65
N VAL A 352 -11.55 15.54 15.56
CA VAL A 352 -12.70 16.11 14.82
C VAL A 352 -13.53 14.98 14.23
N ILE A 353 -12.90 14.02 13.54
CA ILE A 353 -13.59 12.87 12.95
C ILE A 353 -14.26 12.02 14.03
N GLU A 354 -13.58 11.80 15.16
CA GLU A 354 -14.13 11.06 16.30
C GLU A 354 -15.38 11.72 16.86
N GLN A 355 -15.34 13.03 17.10
CA GLN A 355 -16.48 13.78 17.61
C GLN A 355 -17.66 13.77 16.65
N LEU A 356 -17.39 13.88 15.35
CA LEU A 356 -18.45 13.90 14.34
C LEU A 356 -19.13 12.55 14.18
N PHE A 357 -18.39 11.44 14.23
CA PHE A 357 -18.89 10.14 13.76
C PHE A 357 -18.77 8.99 14.76
N PHE A 358 -17.76 9.00 15.64
CA PHE A 358 -17.38 7.79 16.40
C PHE A 358 -17.65 7.86 17.90
N VAL A 359 -17.80 9.04 18.50
CA VAL A 359 -18.10 9.18 19.95
C VAL A 359 -19.33 8.36 20.35
N ARG A 360 -20.32 8.24 19.46
CA ARG A 360 -21.54 7.45 19.69
C ARG A 360 -21.31 5.93 19.66
N LEU A 361 -20.28 5.51 18.94
CA LEU A 361 -19.98 4.12 18.66
C LEU A 361 -18.97 3.57 19.68
N VAL A 362 -17.89 4.31 19.96
CA VAL A 362 -16.75 3.87 20.80
C VAL A 362 -16.61 4.64 22.10
N GLY A 363 -17.47 5.64 22.35
CA GLY A 363 -17.38 6.51 23.50
C GLY A 363 -16.12 7.39 23.45
N LYS A 364 -15.35 7.39 24.54
CA LYS A 364 -14.09 8.15 24.68
C LYS A 364 -12.85 7.37 24.24
N THR A 365 -13.03 6.18 23.66
CA THR A 365 -11.92 5.32 23.24
C THR A 365 -11.36 5.83 21.92
N PRO A 366 -10.09 6.28 21.85
CA PRO A 366 -9.51 6.78 20.60
C PRO A 366 -9.42 5.68 19.56
N ILE A 367 -9.71 6.01 18.30
CA ILE A 367 -9.70 5.04 17.20
C ILE A 367 -8.32 4.38 17.03
N GLU A 368 -7.23 5.11 17.30
CA GLU A 368 -5.86 4.62 17.23
C GLU A 368 -5.60 3.39 18.12
N THR A 369 -6.37 3.25 19.20
CA THR A 369 -6.29 2.09 20.10
C THR A 369 -6.95 0.84 19.51
N LEU A 370 -7.96 1.04 18.64
CA LEU A 370 -8.74 -0.04 18.03
C LEU A 370 -8.14 -0.53 16.71
N LEU A 371 -7.29 0.26 16.05
CA LEU A 371 -6.73 -0.07 14.73
C LEU A 371 -5.95 -1.37 14.71
N ARG A 372 -5.23 -1.70 15.78
CA ARG A 372 -4.52 -2.99 15.89
C ARG A 372 -5.49 -4.16 15.86
N ASP A 373 -6.57 -4.07 16.63
CA ASP A 373 -7.56 -5.14 16.71
C ASP A 373 -8.34 -5.26 15.40
N MET A 374 -8.69 -4.13 14.78
CA MET A 374 -9.29 -4.11 13.43
C MET A 374 -8.36 -4.75 12.39
N LEU A 375 -7.05 -4.45 12.43
CA LEU A 375 -6.06 -5.02 11.53
C LEU A 375 -5.94 -6.54 11.68
N LEU A 376 -5.85 -7.01 12.93
CA LEU A 376 -5.72 -8.43 13.27
C LEU A 376 -7.01 -9.23 13.09
N SER A 377 -8.15 -8.53 13.02
CA SER A 377 -9.42 -9.20 12.83
C SER A 377 -9.57 -9.82 11.44
N GLY A 378 -10.10 -11.04 11.39
CA GLY A 378 -10.64 -11.60 10.15
C GLY A 378 -11.86 -10.79 9.68
N SER A 379 -12.37 -11.04 8.46
CA SER A 379 -13.45 -10.30 7.78
C SER A 379 -14.83 -10.27 8.49
N SER A 380 -14.88 -10.50 9.80
CA SER A 380 -16.05 -10.65 10.67
C SER A 380 -15.92 -9.76 11.91
N TYR A 381 -15.65 -8.46 11.73
CA TYR A 381 -15.97 -7.48 12.77
C TYR A 381 -17.46 -7.16 12.71
N ASN A 382 -18.24 -7.69 13.65
CA ASN A 382 -19.56 -7.19 13.95
C ASN A 382 -19.40 -6.07 14.98
N TRP A 383 -19.76 -4.84 14.60
CA TRP A 383 -19.95 -3.79 15.60
C TRP A 383 -20.98 -4.29 16.63
N PRO A 384 -20.82 -4.04 17.94
CA PRO A 384 -21.85 -4.35 18.91
C PRO A 384 -23.03 -3.39 18.70
N TYR A 385 -23.84 -3.64 17.67
CA TYR A 385 -25.18 -3.08 17.55
C TYR A 385 -26.10 -4.00 18.35
N MET A 386 -26.19 -3.75 19.65
CA MET A 386 -27.45 -4.03 20.32
C MET A 386 -28.37 -2.86 19.96
N PRO A 387 -29.47 -3.08 19.23
CA PRO A 387 -30.51 -2.07 19.22
C PRO A 387 -30.88 -1.87 20.68
N VAL A 388 -30.81 -0.63 21.17
CA VAL A 388 -31.50 -0.27 22.41
C VAL A 388 -32.94 -0.64 22.16
N GLN A 389 -33.38 -1.78 22.69
CA GLN A 389 -34.79 -2.12 22.75
C GLN A 389 -35.43 -0.94 23.46
N ARG A 390 -36.21 -0.17 22.70
CA ARG A 390 -37.17 0.76 23.30
C ARG A 390 -37.95 -0.08 24.29
N ASP A 391 -37.78 0.21 25.57
CA ASP A 391 -38.62 -0.34 26.62
C ASP A 391 -40.06 -0.23 26.12
N ARG A 392 -40.69 -1.39 25.96
CA ARG A 392 -42.12 -1.45 25.66
C ARG A 392 -42.80 -0.68 26.78
N PRO A 393 -43.75 0.24 26.49
CA PRO A 393 -44.57 0.79 27.54
C PRO A 393 -45.27 -0.39 28.21
N ILE A 394 -45.10 -0.51 29.52
CA ILE A 394 -45.86 -1.42 30.35
C ILE A 394 -47.33 -1.01 30.17
N SER A 395 -48.07 -1.77 29.38
CA SER A 395 -49.52 -1.69 29.32
C SER A 395 -50.05 -2.06 30.70
N LEU A 396 -50.41 -1.06 31.50
CA LEU A 396 -51.27 -1.23 32.64
C LEU A 396 -52.64 -1.67 32.11
N HIS A 397 -52.89 -2.97 32.11
CA HIS A 397 -54.25 -3.50 32.00
C HIS A 397 -55.00 -3.12 33.28
N TYR A 398 -55.79 -2.05 33.20
CA TYR A 398 -56.92 -1.84 34.09
C TYR A 398 -57.93 -2.95 33.82
N ASN A 399 -58.16 -3.79 34.82
CA ASN A 399 -59.20 -4.81 34.78
C ASN A 399 -60.51 -4.16 35.27
N GLU A 400 -61.23 -3.49 34.38
CA GLU A 400 -62.63 -3.13 34.61
C GLU A 400 -63.51 -4.33 34.25
N ASN A 401 -63.68 -5.22 35.23
CA ASN A 401 -64.83 -6.11 35.38
C ASN A 401 -64.87 -6.52 36.85
N GLY A 402 -65.52 -5.70 37.66
CA GLY A 402 -65.90 -6.06 39.03
C GLY A 402 -67.02 -7.10 39.02
N PRO A 403 -67.51 -7.50 40.19
CA PRO A 403 -68.93 -7.77 40.37
C PRO A 403 -69.74 -6.47 40.50
#